data_AF-A0A0F9HTH5-F1
#
_entry.id   AF-A0A0F9HTH5-F1
#
_cell.length_a   1.000
_cell.length_b   1.000
_cell.length_c   1.000
_cell.angle_alpha   90.00
_cell.angle_beta   90.00
_cell.angle_gamma   90.00
#
_symmetry.space_group_name_H-M   'P 1'
#
loop_
_entity.id
_entity.type
_entity.pdbx_description
1 polymer ?
#
loop_
_entity_poly.entity_id
_entity_poly.type
_entity_poly.pdbx_seq_one_letter_code
_entity_poly.pdbx_strand_id
1 'polypeptide(L)'
;MIIDIKKPGTIPGEPCPDCGGYKSHAAKQCKECWRELHFHWTYIRQKTALKMREVEGLTFKVIGEVFSVGAVRARQIYREACRNRIKGRLDHIVITL
;
A
#
# COMPACT_ATOMS: atom_id res chain seq x y z
N MET A 1 -13.49 -10.60 17.29
CA MET A 1 -13.83 -11.42 16.12
C MET A 1 -12.51 -11.82 15.47
N ILE A 2 -12.21 -13.12 15.42
CA ILE A 2 -10.93 -13.67 14.96
C ILE A 2 -10.95 -13.72 13.42
N ILE A 3 -9.96 -13.14 12.74
CA ILE A 3 -9.78 -13.29 11.28
C ILE A 3 -8.73 -14.38 11.04
N ASP A 4 -9.23 -15.50 10.52
CA ASP A 4 -8.50 -16.66 10.02
C ASP A 4 -7.96 -16.33 8.62
N ILE A 5 -6.66 -16.54 8.38
CA ILE A 5 -6.07 -16.39 7.05
C ILE A 5 -5.41 -17.71 6.64
N LYS A 6 -6.11 -18.49 5.81
CA LYS A 6 -5.56 -19.65 5.09
C LYS A 6 -5.01 -19.15 3.75
N LYS A 7 -3.80 -19.44 3.23
CA LYS A 7 -2.56 -20.21 3.52
C LYS A 7 -1.57 -19.77 2.37
N PRO A 8 -0.27 -20.14 2.35
CA PRO A 8 0.75 -20.18 3.38
C PRO A 8 1.86 -19.12 3.10
N GLY A 9 2.32 -18.43 4.15
CA GLY A 9 3.54 -17.62 4.11
C GLY A 9 3.30 -16.12 4.27
N THR A 10 3.07 -15.71 5.52
CA THR A 10 3.23 -14.35 6.10
C THR A 10 2.22 -13.26 5.72
N ILE A 11 1.48 -12.80 6.74
CA ILE A 11 0.54 -11.66 6.73
C ILE A 11 0.68 -10.94 8.10
N PRO A 12 -0.06 -9.86 8.34
CA PRO A 12 0.40 -8.50 8.52
C PRO A 12 0.92 -8.21 9.94
N GLY A 13 2.04 -7.49 10.04
CA GLY A 13 2.58 -6.98 11.31
C GLY A 13 3.94 -7.56 11.70
N GLU A 14 4.34 -8.69 11.11
CA GLU A 14 5.73 -9.13 11.16
C GLU A 14 6.53 -8.45 10.04
N PRO A 15 7.68 -7.82 10.33
CA PRO A 15 8.55 -7.30 9.29
C PRO A 15 8.96 -8.46 8.38
N CYS A 16 8.86 -8.27 7.06
CA CYS A 16 9.43 -9.25 6.11
C CYS A 16 10.89 -9.51 6.55
N PRO A 17 11.36 -10.77 6.51
CA PRO A 17 12.68 -11.13 7.02
C PRO A 17 13.78 -10.33 6.28
N ASP A 18 14.90 -10.09 6.97
CA ASP A 18 16.06 -9.45 6.33
C ASP A 18 16.60 -10.40 5.24
N CYS A 19 16.48 -9.97 3.98
CA CYS A 19 16.92 -10.77 2.85
C CYS A 19 18.45 -10.91 2.77
N GLY A 20 19.23 -10.21 3.60
CA GLY A 20 20.70 -10.22 3.62
C GLY A 20 21.34 -11.54 4.08
N GLY A 21 20.62 -12.39 4.81
CA GLY A 21 21.12 -13.67 5.34
C GLY A 21 20.87 -14.90 4.46
N TYR A 22 20.00 -14.80 3.45
CA TYR A 22 19.54 -15.96 2.68
C TYR A 22 20.29 -16.08 1.34
N LYS A 23 20.95 -17.22 1.11
CA LYS A 23 21.40 -17.64 -0.22
C LYS A 23 20.38 -18.67 -0.75
N SER A 24 19.98 -18.58 -2.02
CA SER A 24 19.06 -19.49 -2.76
C SER A 24 17.56 -19.09 -2.79
N HIS A 25 16.65 -20.08 -2.89
CA HIS A 25 15.20 -19.95 -3.12
C HIS A 25 14.52 -19.05 -2.06
N ALA A 26 14.98 -19.11 -0.81
CA ALA A 26 14.47 -18.27 0.29
C ALA A 26 14.66 -16.75 0.02
N ALA A 27 15.74 -16.35 -0.67
CA ALA A 27 15.95 -14.94 -1.04
C ALA A 27 14.95 -14.46 -2.10
N LYS A 28 14.44 -15.36 -2.96
CA LYS A 28 13.41 -15.03 -3.95
C LYS A 28 12.05 -14.80 -3.26
N GLN A 29 11.67 -15.68 -2.35
CA GLN A 29 10.44 -15.56 -1.55
C GLN A 29 10.48 -14.31 -0.65
N CYS A 30 11.63 -14.00 -0.06
CA CYS A 30 11.83 -12.77 0.71
C CYS A 30 11.62 -11.49 -0.13
N LYS A 31 12.17 -11.45 -1.34
CA LYS A 31 11.94 -10.35 -2.29
C LYS A 31 10.47 -10.25 -2.73
N GLU A 32 9.77 -11.37 -2.85
CA GLU A 32 8.34 -11.41 -3.15
C GLU A 32 7.51 -10.85 -1.99
N CYS A 33 7.80 -11.21 -0.73
CA CYS A 33 7.19 -10.62 0.47
C CYS A 33 7.30 -9.09 0.48
N TRP A 34 8.52 -8.56 0.29
CA TRP A 34 8.74 -7.12 0.25
C TRP A 34 8.04 -6.42 -0.93
N ARG A 35 7.94 -7.09 -2.09
CA ARG A 35 7.19 -6.56 -3.24
C ARG A 35 5.71 -6.50 -2.96
N GLU A 36 5.13 -7.54 -2.39
CA GLU A 36 3.71 -7.56 -2.00
C GLU A 36 3.42 -6.53 -0.92
N LEU A 37 4.27 -6.43 0.09
CA LEU A 37 4.15 -5.42 1.14
C LEU A 37 4.20 -4.00 0.53
N HIS A 38 5.23 -3.68 -0.27
CA HIS A 38 5.34 -2.39 -0.92
C HIS A 38 4.17 -2.10 -1.88
N PHE A 39 3.67 -3.12 -2.58
CA PHE A 39 2.48 -3.03 -3.41
C PHE A 39 1.27 -2.62 -2.55
N HIS A 40 0.97 -3.36 -1.49
CA HIS A 40 -0.15 -3.05 -0.58
C HIS A 40 -0.05 -1.64 -0.01
N TRP A 41 1.12 -1.24 0.49
CA TRP A 41 1.35 0.10 1.03
C TRP A 41 1.13 1.20 -0.02
N THR A 42 1.57 0.97 -1.27
CA THR A 42 1.38 1.91 -2.38
C THR A 42 -0.10 2.15 -2.66
N TYR A 43 -0.88 1.08 -2.78
CA TYR A 43 -2.30 1.20 -3.09
C TYR A 43 -3.15 1.65 -1.90
N ILE A 44 -2.77 1.32 -0.67
CA ILE A 44 -3.40 1.87 0.53
C ILE A 44 -3.24 3.39 0.53
N ARG A 45 -2.02 3.91 0.31
CA ARG A 45 -1.78 5.36 0.20
C ARG A 45 -2.60 5.99 -0.93
N GLN A 46 -2.72 5.32 -2.07
CA GLN A 46 -3.55 5.78 -3.19
C GLN A 46 -5.04 5.84 -2.84
N LYS A 47 -5.58 4.82 -2.18
CA LYS A 47 -7.00 4.78 -1.75
C LYS A 47 -7.29 5.80 -0.66
N THR A 48 -6.38 5.97 0.31
CA THR A 48 -6.46 7.02 1.32
C THR A 48 -6.41 8.40 0.68
N ALA A 49 -5.53 8.63 -0.30
CA ALA A 49 -5.46 9.90 -1.04
C ALA A 49 -6.78 10.23 -1.76
N LEU A 50 -7.42 9.22 -2.38
CA LEU A 50 -8.74 9.38 -3.01
C LEU A 50 -9.80 9.77 -1.98
N LYS A 51 -9.89 9.05 -0.85
CA LYS A 51 -10.85 9.33 0.22
C LYS A 51 -10.67 10.75 0.76
N MET A 52 -9.44 11.12 1.13
CA MET A 52 -9.12 12.43 1.68
C MET A 52 -9.47 13.57 0.71
N ARG A 53 -9.26 13.36 -0.59
CA ARG A 53 -9.51 14.40 -1.59
C ARG A 53 -10.99 14.49 -2.02
N GLU A 54 -11.64 13.36 -2.26
CA GLU A 54 -12.97 13.29 -2.85
C GLU A 54 -14.10 13.26 -1.81
N VAL A 55 -13.86 12.63 -0.66
CA VAL A 55 -14.86 12.51 0.42
C VAL A 55 -14.66 13.63 1.44
N GLU A 56 -13.42 13.82 1.90
CA GLU A 56 -13.11 14.77 2.98
C GLU A 56 -12.75 16.18 2.45
N GLY A 57 -12.61 16.35 1.13
CA GLY A 57 -12.35 17.65 0.51
C GLY A 57 -10.97 18.26 0.82
N LEU A 58 -10.04 17.50 1.39
CA LEU A 58 -8.74 17.99 1.85
C LEU A 58 -7.86 18.48 0.68
N THR A 59 -7.05 19.49 0.94
CA THR A 59 -6.09 20.02 -0.05
C THR A 59 -4.88 19.09 -0.19
N PHE A 60 -4.21 19.13 -1.34
CA PHE A 60 -2.97 18.35 -1.53
C PHE A 60 -1.83 18.74 -0.57
N LYS A 61 -1.89 19.92 0.03
CA LYS A 61 -0.95 20.33 1.09
C LYS A 61 -1.16 19.49 2.35
N VAL A 62 -2.41 19.41 2.83
CA VAL A 62 -2.80 18.61 4.00
C VAL A 62 -2.57 17.12 3.77
N ILE A 63 -2.93 16.61 2.58
CA ILE A 63 -2.68 15.21 2.22
C ILE A 63 -1.17 14.92 2.20
N GLY A 64 -0.35 15.88 1.75
CA GLY A 64 1.10 15.78 1.78
C GLY A 64 1.65 15.66 3.21
N GLU A 65 1.19 16.52 4.10
CA GLU A 65 1.56 16.51 5.53
C GLU A 65 1.25 15.15 6.18
N VAL A 66 0.04 14.62 5.97
CA VAL A 66 -0.37 13.29 6.49
C VAL A 66 0.55 12.17 5.99
N PHE A 67 0.96 12.25 4.73
CA PHE A 67 1.82 11.27 4.10
C PHE A 67 3.31 11.55 4.29
N SER A 68 3.68 12.59 5.05
CA SER A 68 5.06 13.06 5.19
C SER A 68 5.76 13.26 3.82
N VAL A 69 5.03 13.83 2.85
CA VAL A 69 5.53 14.16 1.51
C VAL A 69 5.10 15.57 1.10
N GLY A 70 5.77 16.16 0.11
CA GLY A 70 5.34 17.45 -0.45
C GLY A 70 4.00 17.37 -1.20
N ALA A 71 3.31 18.52 -1.33
CA ALA A 71 2.02 18.63 -2.01
C ALA A 71 2.04 18.15 -3.48
N VAL A 72 3.18 18.33 -4.17
CA VAL A 72 3.39 17.83 -5.54
C VAL A 72 3.35 16.30 -5.57
N ARG A 73 4.01 15.65 -4.61
CA ARG A 73 4.03 14.19 -4.52
C ARG A 73 2.66 13.64 -4.11
N ALA A 74 1.96 14.31 -3.20
CA ALA A 74 0.58 13.97 -2.86
C ALA A 74 -0.36 14.03 -4.07
N ARG A 75 -0.22 15.07 -4.92
CA ARG A 75 -0.98 15.17 -6.19
C ARG A 75 -0.63 14.04 -7.16
N GLN A 76 0.64 13.63 -7.26
CA GLN A 76 1.05 12.49 -8.09
C GLN A 76 0.42 11.19 -7.61
N ILE A 77 0.48 10.92 -6.30
CA ILE A 77 -0.15 9.74 -5.68
C ILE A 77 -1.65 9.71 -6.00
N TYR A 78 -2.34 10.86 -5.85
CA TYR A 78 -3.76 10.97 -6.21
C TYR A 78 -4.02 10.68 -7.70
N ARG A 79 -3.21 11.23 -8.61
CA ARG A 79 -3.37 10.97 -10.06
C ARG A 79 -3.16 9.49 -10.40
N GLU A 80 -2.15 8.86 -9.81
CA GLU A 80 -1.91 7.42 -9.95
C GLU A 80 -3.08 6.62 -9.38
N ALA A 81 -3.64 7.04 -8.24
CA ALA A 81 -4.82 6.44 -7.64
C ALA A 81 -6.03 6.49 -8.59
N CYS A 82 -6.35 7.65 -9.17
CA CYS A 82 -7.44 7.76 -10.14
C CYS A 82 -7.24 6.82 -11.34
N ARG A 83 -6.00 6.73 -11.87
CA ARG A 83 -5.69 5.83 -12.99
C ARG A 83 -5.86 4.36 -12.60
N ASN A 84 -5.48 3.99 -11.38
CA ASN A 84 -5.61 2.62 -10.89
C ASN A 84 -7.05 2.26 -10.53
N ARG A 85 -7.88 3.23 -10.13
CA ARG A 85 -9.33 3.05 -9.94
C ARG A 85 -10.01 2.69 -11.26
N ILE A 86 -9.75 3.46 -12.32
CA ILE A 86 -10.33 3.20 -13.66
C ILE A 86 -9.95 1.80 -14.18
N LYS A 87 -8.74 1.33 -13.85
CA LYS A 87 -8.26 -0.01 -14.24
C LYS A 87 -8.80 -1.13 -13.33
N GLY A 88 -9.65 -0.84 -12.35
CA GLY A 88 -10.16 -1.81 -11.36
C GLY A 88 -9.11 -2.31 -10.35
N ARG A 89 -7.91 -1.72 -10.33
CA ARG A 89 -6.78 -2.23 -9.51
C ARG A 89 -6.84 -1.80 -8.05
N LEU A 90 -7.70 -0.84 -7.71
CA LEU A 90 -7.92 -0.39 -6.33
C LEU A 90 -9.08 -1.09 -5.63
N ASP A 91 -10.00 -1.69 -6.38
CA ASP A 91 -11.23 -2.29 -5.83
C ASP A 91 -10.98 -3.64 -5.15
N HIS A 92 -9.92 -4.34 -5.58
CA HIS A 92 -9.48 -5.61 -4.97
C HIS A 92 -8.76 -5.42 -3.62
N ILE A 93 -8.50 -4.18 -3.18
CA ILE A 93 -7.75 -3.89 -1.95
C ILE A 93 -8.72 -3.46 -0.86
N VAL A 94 -9.07 -4.41 0.00
CA VAL A 94 -9.89 -4.20 1.19
C VAL A 94 -9.01 -3.52 2.26
N ILE A 95 -9.34 -2.28 2.63
CA ILE A 95 -8.76 -1.62 3.80
C ILE A 95 -9.71 -1.92 4.96
N THR A 96 -9.35 -2.91 5.77
CA THR A 96 -10.01 -3.12 7.06
C THR A 96 -9.38 -2.13 8.03
N LEU A 97 -10.15 -1.13 8.48
CA LEU A 97 -9.77 -0.24 9.58
C LEU A 97 -9.83 -0.99 10.91
#